data_AF-A0AAU2LIX5-F1
#
_entry.id   AF-A0AAU2LIX5-F1
#
_cell.length_a   1.000
_cell.length_b   1.000
_cell.length_c   1.000
_cell.angle_alpha   90.00
_cell.angle_beta   90.00
_cell.angle_gamma   90.00
#
_symmetry.space_group_name_H-M   'P 1'
#
loop_
_entity.id
_entity.type
_entity.pdbx_description
1 polymer ?
#
loop_
_entity_poly.entity_id
_entity_poly.type
_entity_poly.pdbx_seq_one_letter_code
_entity_poly.pdbx_strand_id
1 'polypeptide(L)'
;MTAADSAPRTARVLTGYRPEDGFMAVELDPPPAEYVWHDEHAEQQEQRYGPGAGYHQWLAVDARDGAVWFGDIDWRAPSEDLGSQLPGLPRRALGDGAVPASGSMVQLLGHLTHDEQRGCSWRFFTAEELHALALRILPAVQRLVDSIHRIGPDDELEWSAEAATAWDDIEQAATHTFDPSGDLRWPRLRTTPIPAWRVEVGAFLAMNPGLCNPSWGLATDAELDAYADYSPESGYGGVPGRMCRAADRQIEDGFTFYGHRAALYAYRAQACGDRVPTDARVWLETTEAGRGTWEAAKPPGATLADVPDCVLAALAEGFQNSAHEEGLVLTGLDAHLRRLRAEERSAVDQQLVREAEEVERLENMLKDFRAARNRTVTRILAWSDGRSDGEIARLASMPDDYVSDWRARLTDEQTTATPAT
;
A
#
# COMPACT_ATOMS: atom_id res chain seq x y z
N MET A 1 6.29 21.22 -4.56
CA MET A 1 5.58 21.64 -3.33
C MET A 1 5.55 23.15 -3.28
N THR A 2 4.40 23.78 -3.54
CA THR A 2 4.21 25.21 -3.29
C THR A 2 3.86 25.42 -1.82
N ALA A 3 4.70 26.17 -1.12
CA ALA A 3 4.57 26.56 0.29
C ALA A 3 3.44 27.59 0.53
N ALA A 4 2.27 27.40 -0.07
CA ALA A 4 1.16 28.33 0.02
C ALA A 4 -0.04 27.67 0.73
N ASP A 5 -0.50 28.32 1.79
CA ASP A 5 -1.70 28.07 2.58
C ASP A 5 -1.69 26.95 3.62
N SER A 6 -0.78 27.04 4.59
CA SER A 6 -1.06 26.56 5.94
C SER A 6 -0.90 27.74 6.90
N ALA A 7 -1.98 28.19 7.53
CA ALA A 7 -1.87 29.04 8.71
C ALA A 7 -0.88 28.39 9.70
N PRO A 8 -0.02 29.16 10.39
CA PRO A 8 0.95 28.60 11.32
C PRO A 8 0.23 27.70 12.33
N ARG A 9 0.53 26.41 12.28
CA ARG A 9 -0.06 25.38 13.15
C ARG A 9 0.51 25.60 14.54
N THR A 10 -0.29 26.21 15.42
CA THR A 10 0.12 26.52 16.78
C THR A 10 -0.45 25.47 17.71
N ALA A 11 0.45 24.78 18.42
CA ALA A 11 0.09 23.80 19.43
C ALA A 11 -0.78 24.47 20.50
N ARG A 12 -1.91 23.83 20.83
CA ARG A 12 -2.91 24.39 21.73
C ARG A 12 -3.62 23.30 22.49
N VAL A 13 -3.98 23.61 23.73
CA VAL A 13 -4.90 22.74 24.48
C VAL A 13 -6.31 23.01 23.96
N LEU A 14 -7.01 21.96 23.54
CA LEU A 14 -8.45 22.07 23.30
C LEU A 14 -9.11 22.22 24.66
N THR A 15 -9.58 23.43 24.96
CA THR A 15 -10.43 23.69 26.13
C THR A 15 -11.81 23.10 25.83
N GLY A 16 -11.96 21.81 26.10
CA GLY A 16 -13.12 21.05 25.62
C GLY A 16 -13.56 19.91 26.52
N TYR A 17 -13.00 19.74 27.73
CA TYR A 17 -13.71 18.95 28.72
C TYR A 17 -14.96 19.74 29.09
N ARG A 18 -16.14 19.37 28.57
CA ARG A 18 -17.39 19.94 29.06
C ARG A 18 -17.71 19.21 30.37
N PRO A 19 -17.95 19.90 31.49
CA PRO A 19 -18.28 19.28 32.78
C PRO A 19 -19.50 18.34 32.75
N GLU A 20 -20.28 18.39 31.68
CA GLU A 20 -21.44 17.56 31.38
C GLU A 20 -21.08 16.18 30.78
N ASP A 21 -19.79 15.93 30.47
CA ASP A 21 -19.25 14.66 29.98
C ASP A 21 -18.63 13.76 31.09
N GLY A 22 -18.60 14.21 32.35
CA GLY A 22 -18.28 13.39 33.53
C GLY A 22 -16.82 12.95 33.67
N PHE A 23 -15.98 13.78 34.31
CA PHE A 23 -14.61 13.39 34.69
C PHE A 23 -14.64 12.42 35.86
N MET A 24 -14.58 11.12 35.57
CA MET A 24 -14.79 10.05 36.55
C MET A 24 -13.67 10.00 37.60
N ALA A 25 -12.44 10.40 37.26
CA ALA A 25 -11.32 10.43 38.21
C ALA A 25 -11.56 11.38 39.39
N VAL A 26 -12.30 12.47 39.19
CA VAL A 26 -12.63 13.45 40.25
C VAL A 26 -13.67 12.88 41.21
N GLU A 27 -14.53 11.95 40.76
CA GLU A 27 -15.47 11.24 41.62
C GLU A 27 -14.80 10.17 42.50
N LEU A 28 -13.52 9.86 42.23
CA LEU A 28 -12.73 8.83 42.91
C LEU A 28 -11.70 9.41 43.90
N ASP A 29 -11.79 10.68 44.33
CA ASP A 29 -10.90 11.27 45.36
C ASP A 29 -11.66 11.52 46.68
N PRO A 30 -11.35 10.81 47.79
CA PRO A 30 -10.33 9.77 47.92
C PRO A 30 -10.73 8.46 47.23
N PRO A 31 -9.76 7.62 46.81
CA PRO A 31 -10.07 6.33 46.19
C PRO A 31 -10.98 5.53 47.12
N PRO A 32 -12.05 4.89 46.62
CA PRO A 32 -13.00 4.22 47.50
C PRO A 32 -12.30 3.14 48.35
N ALA A 33 -12.84 2.84 49.54
CA ALA A 33 -12.19 1.93 50.50
C ALA A 33 -12.01 0.49 49.99
N GLU A 34 -12.67 0.12 48.89
CA GLU A 34 -12.58 -1.17 48.19
C GLU A 34 -11.32 -1.27 47.30
N TYR A 35 -10.52 -0.20 47.19
CA TYR A 35 -9.35 -0.05 46.31
C TYR A 35 -8.02 -0.24 47.06
N VAL A 36 -8.03 -0.93 48.20
CA VAL A 36 -6.81 -1.26 48.97
C VAL A 36 -5.99 -2.30 48.20
N TRP A 37 -4.79 -1.92 47.75
CA TRP A 37 -3.90 -2.77 46.95
C TRP A 37 -3.19 -3.82 47.82
N HIS A 38 -3.05 -5.01 47.24
CA HIS A 38 -2.31 -6.14 47.78
C HIS A 38 -0.92 -6.25 47.16
N ASP A 39 -0.02 -6.92 47.89
CA ASP A 39 1.40 -7.13 47.66
C ASP A 39 1.73 -7.80 46.30
N GLU A 40 2.71 -7.26 45.56
CA GLU A 40 3.22 -7.85 44.31
C GLU A 40 3.78 -9.27 44.50
N HIS A 41 4.11 -9.65 45.73
CA HIS A 41 4.62 -10.96 46.13
C HIS A 41 3.52 -11.96 46.51
N ALA A 42 2.23 -11.60 46.43
CA ALA A 42 1.14 -12.51 46.75
C ALA A 42 1.17 -13.77 45.86
N GLU A 43 1.08 -14.97 46.44
CA GLU A 43 1.16 -16.24 45.71
C GLU A 43 -0.04 -16.49 44.78
N GLN A 44 -1.17 -15.81 45.03
CA GLN A 44 -2.42 -15.99 44.30
C GLN A 44 -2.70 -14.79 43.38
N GLN A 45 -2.89 -15.05 42.08
CA GLN A 45 -3.04 -14.03 41.04
C GLN A 45 -4.27 -13.13 41.22
N GLU A 46 -5.34 -13.67 41.83
CA GLU A 46 -6.58 -12.96 42.19
C GLU A 46 -6.38 -11.96 43.34
N GLN A 47 -5.29 -12.10 44.11
CA GLN A 47 -4.89 -11.18 45.16
C GLN A 47 -3.83 -10.19 44.67
N ARG A 48 -3.43 -10.18 43.39
CA ARG A 48 -2.42 -9.24 42.86
C ARG A 48 -3.02 -7.96 42.27
N TYR A 49 -4.33 -7.91 42.05
CA TYR A 49 -4.96 -6.84 41.28
C TYR A 49 -6.28 -6.39 41.89
N GLY A 50 -6.36 -5.09 42.23
CA GLY A 50 -7.61 -4.42 42.55
C GLY A 50 -8.39 -4.02 41.29
N PRO A 51 -9.64 -3.52 41.44
CA PRO A 51 -10.54 -3.14 40.33
C PRO A 51 -10.05 -2.00 39.39
N GLY A 52 -8.82 -1.51 39.56
CA GLY A 52 -8.20 -0.48 38.71
C GLY A 52 -7.58 -0.98 37.39
N ALA A 53 -7.70 -2.27 37.05
CA ALA A 53 -7.05 -2.85 35.86
C ALA A 53 -7.65 -2.39 34.51
N GLY A 54 -8.82 -1.74 34.50
CA GLY A 54 -9.48 -1.25 33.28
C GLY A 54 -9.61 0.28 33.18
N TYR A 55 -9.18 1.03 34.21
CA TYR A 55 -9.32 2.49 34.22
C TYR A 55 -8.03 3.13 33.72
N HIS A 56 -8.16 4.01 32.73
CA HIS A 56 -7.00 4.67 32.11
C HIS A 56 -7.26 6.15 31.96
N GLN A 57 -6.36 6.98 32.51
CA GLN A 57 -6.24 8.38 32.09
C GLN A 57 -5.25 8.49 30.95
N TRP A 58 -5.52 9.41 30.04
CA TRP A 58 -4.75 9.55 28.82
C TRP A 58 -4.62 11.00 28.42
N LEU A 59 -3.57 11.26 27.65
CA LEU A 59 -3.29 12.51 27.00
C LEU A 59 -3.19 12.23 25.49
N ALA A 60 -3.97 12.95 24.69
CA ALA A 60 -4.00 12.81 23.25
C ALA A 60 -3.41 14.05 22.57
N VAL A 61 -2.70 13.81 21.48
CA VAL A 61 -2.05 14.84 20.66
C VAL A 61 -2.39 14.56 19.21
N ASP A 62 -2.92 15.56 18.52
CA ASP A 62 -3.09 15.53 17.07
C ASP A 62 -1.84 16.13 16.40
N ALA A 63 -1.10 15.28 15.68
CA ALA A 63 0.09 15.70 14.94
C ALA A 63 -0.23 16.53 13.69
N ARG A 64 -1.48 16.53 13.21
CA ARG A 64 -1.90 17.33 12.05
C ARG A 64 -1.93 18.81 12.36
N ASP A 65 -2.42 19.19 13.55
CA ASP A 65 -2.69 20.59 13.89
C ASP A 65 -2.16 21.06 15.26
N GLY A 66 -1.59 20.14 16.07
CA GLY A 66 -1.04 20.42 17.38
C GLY A 66 -2.05 20.55 18.51
N ALA A 67 -3.29 20.10 18.31
CA ALA A 67 -4.27 20.01 19.37
C ALA A 67 -3.83 19.00 20.44
N VAL A 68 -3.97 19.40 21.70
CA VAL A 68 -3.75 18.54 22.88
C VAL A 68 -5.02 18.49 23.71
N TRP A 69 -5.43 17.30 24.12
CA TRP A 69 -6.54 17.10 25.04
C TRP A 69 -6.28 15.89 25.93
N PHE A 70 -7.08 15.73 26.98
CA PHE A 70 -6.91 14.66 27.95
C PHE A 70 -8.27 14.16 28.40
N GLY A 71 -8.30 12.94 28.93
CA GLY A 71 -9.51 12.34 29.46
C GLY A 71 -9.23 11.03 30.14
N ASP A 72 -10.31 10.30 30.40
CA ASP A 72 -10.31 9.03 31.11
C ASP A 72 -11.26 8.02 30.47
N ILE A 73 -11.05 6.74 30.76
CA ILE A 73 -11.88 5.62 30.31
C ILE A 73 -12.32 4.81 31.52
N ASP A 74 -13.61 4.48 31.57
CA ASP A 74 -14.23 3.71 32.65
C ASP A 74 -13.82 2.23 32.61
N TRP A 75 -13.33 1.72 33.73
CA TRP A 75 -12.99 0.30 33.92
C TRP A 75 -14.20 -0.64 33.87
N ARG A 76 -15.42 -0.10 34.02
CA ARG A 76 -16.68 -0.85 33.96
C ARG A 76 -17.15 -1.09 32.54
N ALA A 77 -16.56 -0.42 31.55
CA ALA A 77 -16.80 -0.75 30.15
C ALA A 77 -16.33 -2.20 29.91
N PRO A 78 -17.11 -3.03 29.17
CA PRO A 78 -16.65 -4.36 28.77
C PRO A 78 -15.25 -4.26 28.17
N SER A 79 -14.39 -5.24 28.41
CA SER A 79 -12.99 -5.27 27.97
C SER A 79 -12.81 -5.38 26.44
N GLU A 80 -13.76 -4.88 25.66
CA GLU A 80 -13.56 -4.68 24.23
C GLU A 80 -12.37 -3.73 24.05
N ASP A 81 -11.48 -4.15 23.16
CA ASP A 81 -10.16 -3.58 22.84
C ASP A 81 -10.01 -2.11 23.26
N LEU A 82 -9.12 -1.83 24.22
CA LEU A 82 -8.80 -0.48 24.72
C LEU A 82 -8.55 0.50 23.57
N GLY A 83 -8.00 0.03 22.45
CA GLY A 83 -7.78 0.83 21.24
C GLY A 83 -9.07 1.42 20.63
N SER A 84 -10.22 0.78 20.81
CA SER A 84 -11.52 1.25 20.30
C SER A 84 -12.12 2.40 21.11
N GLN A 85 -11.67 2.58 22.36
CA GLN A 85 -12.19 3.58 23.29
C GLN A 85 -11.30 4.82 23.38
N LEU A 86 -10.04 4.71 22.94
CA LEU A 86 -9.10 5.82 22.89
C LEU A 86 -9.33 6.69 21.64
N PRO A 87 -9.11 8.01 21.71
CA PRO A 87 -9.23 8.91 20.55
C PRO A 87 -8.13 8.70 19.50
N GLY A 88 -7.17 7.83 19.78
CA GLY A 88 -6.03 7.50 18.94
C GLY A 88 -5.26 6.31 19.51
N LEU A 89 -4.21 5.88 18.81
CA LEU A 89 -3.44 4.73 19.23
C LEU A 89 -2.21 5.14 20.07
N PRO A 90 -1.85 4.37 21.11
CA PRO A 90 -0.58 4.57 21.79
C PRO A 90 0.59 4.33 20.85
N ARG A 91 1.63 5.18 20.89
CA ARG A 91 2.81 5.01 20.03
C ARG A 91 3.45 3.63 20.17
N ARG A 92 3.51 3.08 21.38
CA ARG A 92 4.04 1.72 21.63
C ARG A 92 3.29 0.62 20.85
N ALA A 93 2.01 0.80 20.56
CA ALA A 93 1.22 -0.14 19.76
C ALA A 93 1.47 0.01 18.24
N LEU A 94 1.86 1.21 17.81
CA LEU A 94 2.20 1.54 16.42
C LEU A 94 3.66 1.20 16.06
N GLY A 95 4.53 1.08 17.07
CA GLY A 95 5.97 1.04 16.88
C GLY A 95 6.51 2.35 16.31
N ASP A 96 7.74 2.31 15.79
CA ASP A 96 8.34 3.46 15.08
C ASP A 96 7.85 3.61 13.63
N GLY A 97 6.94 2.75 13.16
CA GLY A 97 6.69 2.54 11.73
C GLY A 97 5.63 3.43 11.08
N ALA A 98 4.57 3.84 11.79
CA ALA A 98 3.47 4.57 11.16
C ALA A 98 2.77 5.57 12.09
N VAL A 99 2.38 6.72 11.54
CA VAL A 99 1.46 7.67 12.17
C VAL A 99 0.05 7.24 11.79
N PRO A 100 -0.91 7.14 12.75
CA PRO A 100 -2.26 6.70 12.42
C PRO A 100 -2.91 7.69 11.45
N ALA A 101 -3.80 7.19 10.58
CA ALA A 101 -4.48 8.04 9.60
C ALA A 101 -5.25 9.21 10.25
N SER A 102 -5.75 9.04 11.49
CA SER A 102 -6.36 10.12 12.27
C SER A 102 -5.38 11.24 12.63
N GLY A 103 -4.07 10.96 12.72
CA GLY A 103 -3.04 11.87 13.24
C GLY A 103 -3.00 11.93 14.78
N SER A 104 -4.02 11.38 15.44
CA SER A 104 -4.16 11.36 16.89
C SER A 104 -3.35 10.23 17.52
N MET A 105 -2.42 10.60 18.40
CA MET A 105 -1.62 9.67 19.19
C MET A 105 -1.93 9.86 20.66
N VAL A 106 -1.79 8.78 21.42
CA VAL A 106 -2.16 8.75 22.84
C VAL A 106 -0.95 8.39 23.71
N GLN A 107 -0.77 9.15 24.78
CA GLN A 107 0.05 8.78 25.92
C GLN A 107 -0.85 8.34 27.08
N LEU A 108 -0.78 7.05 27.43
CA LEU A 108 -1.44 6.53 28.62
C LEU A 108 -0.67 6.99 29.86
N LEU A 109 -1.40 7.47 30.87
CA LEU A 109 -0.81 7.96 32.11
C LEU A 109 -0.81 6.82 33.14
N GLY A 110 0.37 6.49 33.66
CA GLY A 110 0.50 5.50 34.72
C GLY A 110 -0.07 6.04 36.03
N HIS A 111 -0.87 5.23 36.72
CA HIS A 111 -1.44 5.54 38.04
C HIS A 111 -0.59 5.00 39.18
N LEU A 112 0.26 4.01 38.89
CA LEU A 112 1.13 3.37 39.85
C LEU A 112 2.53 4.00 39.83
N THR A 113 3.04 4.32 41.00
CA THR A 113 4.45 4.67 41.21
C THR A 113 5.03 3.89 42.36
N HIS A 114 6.34 3.67 42.30
CA HIS A 114 7.10 3.05 43.37
C HIS A 114 7.96 4.11 44.06
N ASP A 115 7.79 4.26 45.37
CA ASP A 115 8.66 5.05 46.24
C ASP A 115 9.44 4.09 47.14
N GLU A 116 10.77 4.22 47.19
CA GLU A 116 11.65 3.41 48.05
C GLU A 116 11.28 3.50 49.54
N GLN A 117 10.62 4.58 49.98
CA GLN A 117 10.19 4.77 51.38
C GLN A 117 8.75 4.32 51.67
N ARG A 118 7.87 4.33 50.66
CA ARG A 118 6.42 4.12 50.82
C ARG A 118 5.88 2.89 50.07
N GLY A 119 6.70 2.23 49.28
CA GLY A 119 6.30 1.12 48.40
C GLY A 119 5.50 1.62 47.20
N CYS A 120 4.64 0.75 46.67
CA CYS A 120 3.75 1.05 45.55
C CYS A 120 2.59 1.97 45.99
N SER A 121 2.41 3.10 45.31
CA SER A 121 1.30 4.02 45.52
C SER A 121 0.51 4.24 44.24
N TRP A 122 -0.82 4.30 44.36
CA TRP A 122 -1.76 4.54 43.27
C TRP A 122 -2.41 5.92 43.41
N ARG A 123 -2.45 6.69 42.32
CA ARG A 123 -3.10 8.02 42.27
C ARG A 123 -3.77 8.28 40.93
N PHE A 124 -4.97 8.83 40.98
CA PHE A 124 -5.64 9.46 39.84
C PHE A 124 -5.35 10.97 39.80
N PHE A 125 -5.21 11.52 38.61
CA PHE A 125 -4.94 12.94 38.40
C PHE A 125 -6.25 13.71 38.26
N THR A 126 -6.27 14.90 38.85
CA THR A 126 -7.35 15.89 38.67
C THR A 126 -7.30 16.51 37.26
N ALA A 127 -8.42 17.08 36.82
CA ALA A 127 -8.48 17.79 35.55
C ALA A 127 -7.51 18.99 35.51
N GLU A 128 -7.31 19.68 36.64
CA GLU A 128 -6.35 20.77 36.77
C GLU A 128 -4.91 20.28 36.60
N GLU A 129 -4.54 19.14 37.20
CA GLU A 129 -3.22 18.53 37.05
C GLU A 129 -2.96 18.10 35.60
N LEU A 130 -3.96 17.50 34.94
CA LEU A 130 -3.86 17.11 33.53
C LEU A 130 -3.81 18.32 32.59
N HIS A 131 -4.58 19.37 32.87
CA HIS A 131 -4.50 20.62 32.13
C HIS A 131 -3.13 21.29 32.27
N ALA A 132 -2.58 21.32 33.49
CA ALA A 132 -1.24 21.84 33.73
C ALA A 132 -0.15 21.01 33.02
N LEU A 133 -0.31 19.68 32.94
CA LEU A 133 0.54 18.81 32.12
C LEU A 133 0.41 19.14 30.63
N ALA A 134 -0.81 19.26 30.11
CA ALA A 134 -1.09 19.59 28.71
C ALA A 134 -0.46 20.94 28.31
N LEU A 135 -0.57 21.97 29.16
CA LEU A 135 0.12 23.25 28.96
C LEU A 135 1.64 23.11 28.96
N ARG A 136 2.19 22.28 29.87
CA ARG A 136 3.64 22.08 30.01
C ARG A 136 4.27 21.46 28.77
N ILE A 137 3.57 20.55 28.09
CA ILE A 137 4.11 19.82 26.93
C ILE A 137 3.94 20.56 25.60
N LEU A 138 3.18 21.67 25.55
CA LEU A 138 2.93 22.42 24.31
C LEU A 138 4.21 22.73 23.51
N PRO A 139 5.37 23.09 24.11
CA PRO A 139 6.59 23.31 23.33
C PRO A 139 7.10 22.05 22.60
N ALA A 140 6.98 20.86 23.20
CA ALA A 140 7.35 19.61 22.55
C ALA A 140 6.31 19.18 21.49
N VAL A 141 5.02 19.47 21.73
CA VAL A 141 3.97 19.27 20.71
C VAL A 141 4.20 20.18 19.51
N GLN A 142 4.57 21.45 19.73
CA GLN A 142 4.92 22.36 18.66
C GLN A 142 6.10 21.82 17.84
N ARG A 143 7.17 21.39 18.52
CA ARG A 143 8.34 20.76 17.89
C ARG A 143 7.95 19.53 17.06
N LEU A 144 7.04 18.69 17.54
CA LEU A 144 6.53 17.54 16.82
C LEU A 144 5.78 17.96 15.54
N VAL A 145 4.85 18.91 15.63
CA VAL A 145 4.03 19.36 14.49
C VAL A 145 4.87 20.07 13.42
N ASP A 146 5.91 20.79 13.85
CA ASP A 146 6.83 21.50 12.96
C ASP A 146 7.78 20.55 12.23
N SER A 147 8.07 19.38 12.81
CA SER A 147 9.07 18.45 12.29
C SER A 147 8.50 17.19 11.65
N ILE A 148 7.23 16.85 11.88
CA ILE A 148 6.60 15.70 11.24
C ILE A 148 6.50 15.89 9.73
N HIS A 149 6.80 14.84 8.97
CA HIS A 149 6.75 14.90 7.51
C HIS A 149 5.29 14.86 7.03
N ARG A 150 5.00 15.61 5.96
CA ARG A 150 3.71 15.62 5.26
C ARG A 150 3.95 15.26 3.81
N ILE A 151 3.26 14.22 3.34
CA ILE A 151 3.63 13.51 2.11
C ILE A 151 2.43 13.39 1.20
N GLY A 152 2.69 13.53 -0.09
CA GLY A 152 1.68 13.39 -1.12
C GLY A 152 0.65 14.52 -1.11
N PRO A 153 -0.37 14.43 -1.96
CA PRO A 153 -1.43 15.43 -2.06
C PRO A 153 -2.39 15.43 -0.86
N ASP A 154 -2.49 14.31 -0.14
CA ASP A 154 -3.42 14.14 1.00
C ASP A 154 -2.81 14.53 2.35
N ASP A 155 -1.60 15.13 2.36
CA ASP A 155 -0.87 15.53 3.56
C ASP A 155 -0.72 14.38 4.58
N GLU A 156 -0.43 13.17 4.08
CA GLU A 156 -0.23 12.00 4.91
C GLU A 156 0.99 12.19 5.83
N LEU A 157 0.85 11.77 7.08
CA LEU A 157 1.87 12.00 8.10
C LEU A 157 2.88 10.85 8.13
N GLU A 158 4.16 11.21 8.22
CA GLU A 158 5.24 10.27 8.47
C GLU A 158 6.18 10.81 9.55
N TRP A 159 6.66 9.92 10.41
CA TRP A 159 7.63 10.30 11.43
C TRP A 159 8.92 10.81 10.82
N SER A 160 9.42 11.91 11.39
CA SER A 160 10.82 12.32 11.33
C SER A 160 11.52 11.89 12.62
N ALA A 161 12.85 11.78 12.59
CA ALA A 161 13.70 11.54 13.75
C ALA A 161 13.52 12.63 14.82
N GLU A 162 13.29 13.88 14.39
CA GLU A 162 13.00 15.01 15.27
C GLU A 162 11.62 14.87 15.91
N ALA A 163 10.57 14.54 15.14
CA ALA A 163 9.21 14.35 15.65
C ALA A 163 9.14 13.17 16.64
N ALA A 164 9.82 12.06 16.32
CA ALA A 164 9.97 10.91 17.21
C ALA A 164 10.67 11.29 18.53
N THR A 165 11.68 12.17 18.46
CA THR A 165 12.38 12.66 19.67
C THR A 165 11.54 13.63 20.48
N ALA A 166 10.77 14.50 19.81
CA ALA A 166 9.81 15.38 20.47
C ALA A 166 8.71 14.60 21.18
N TRP A 167 8.24 13.49 20.60
CA TRP A 167 7.29 12.59 21.27
C TRP A 167 7.89 11.93 22.51
N ASP A 168 9.14 11.48 22.47
CA ASP A 168 9.80 10.93 23.67
C ASP A 168 9.90 11.98 24.80
N ASP A 169 10.14 13.25 24.46
CA ASP A 169 10.11 14.37 25.42
C ASP A 169 8.70 14.54 26.05
N ILE A 170 7.63 14.32 25.28
CA ILE A 170 6.23 14.31 25.77
C ILE A 170 6.00 13.14 26.73
N GLU A 171 6.39 11.91 26.33
CA GLU A 171 6.25 10.72 27.18
C GLU A 171 7.02 10.86 28.50
N GLN A 172 8.24 11.40 28.43
CA GLN A 172 9.06 11.65 29.61
C GLN A 172 8.42 12.71 30.53
N ALA A 173 7.89 13.80 29.97
CA ALA A 173 7.20 14.83 30.76
C ALA A 173 5.92 14.30 31.41
N ALA A 174 5.28 13.28 30.83
CA ALA A 174 4.11 12.59 31.33
C ALA A 174 4.44 11.43 32.30
N THR A 175 5.71 11.24 32.68
CA THR A 175 6.13 10.23 33.67
C THR A 175 6.26 10.89 35.06
N HIS A 176 5.20 10.87 35.84
CA HIS A 176 5.19 11.51 37.17
C HIS A 176 6.05 10.78 38.22
N THR A 177 6.41 11.52 39.26
CA THR A 177 7.07 11.04 40.48
C THR A 177 6.45 11.72 41.70
N PHE A 178 6.73 11.21 42.90
CA PHE A 178 6.37 11.86 44.16
C PHE A 178 7.61 12.33 44.88
N ASP A 179 7.49 13.46 45.58
CA ASP A 179 8.55 13.90 46.49
C ASP A 179 8.38 13.33 47.90
N PRO A 180 9.35 13.54 48.82
CA PRO A 180 9.26 12.99 50.17
C PRO A 180 8.03 13.46 50.96
N SER A 181 7.41 14.60 50.60
CA SER A 181 6.14 15.07 51.17
C SER A 181 4.94 14.27 50.63
N GLY A 182 5.06 13.69 49.43
CA GLY A 182 3.97 13.02 48.72
C GLY A 182 3.31 13.92 47.68
N ASP A 183 3.91 15.07 47.36
CA ASP A 183 3.37 15.98 46.35
C ASP A 183 3.74 15.48 44.95
N LEU A 184 2.78 15.61 44.03
CA LEU A 184 2.94 15.23 42.63
C LEU A 184 4.01 16.09 41.96
N ARG A 185 5.01 15.43 41.38
CA ARG A 185 6.06 16.08 40.59
C ARG A 185 6.11 15.51 39.19
N TRP A 186 5.77 16.38 38.24
CA TRP A 186 6.05 16.14 36.83
C TRP A 186 7.50 16.55 36.51
N PRO A 187 8.24 15.75 35.73
CA PRO A 187 9.52 16.15 35.20
C PRO A 187 9.39 17.48 34.44
N ARG A 188 10.44 18.30 34.54
CA ARG A 188 10.55 19.46 33.65
C ARG A 188 10.65 18.97 32.22
N LEU A 189 9.92 19.63 31.31
CA LEU A 189 10.04 19.36 29.89
C LEU A 189 11.50 19.56 29.46
N ARG A 190 12.04 18.55 28.77
CA ARG A 190 13.36 18.61 28.16
C ARG A 190 13.20 18.87 26.67
N THR A 191 14.26 19.40 26.06
CA THR A 191 14.37 19.50 24.61
C THR A 191 15.57 18.64 24.22
N THR A 192 15.32 17.34 24.05
CA THR A 192 16.38 16.37 23.82
C THR A 192 16.89 16.49 22.38
N PRO A 193 18.21 16.60 22.13
CA PRO A 193 18.73 16.58 20.76
C PRO A 193 18.50 15.21 20.13
N ILE A 194 18.38 15.16 18.79
CA ILE A 194 18.18 13.90 18.07
C ILE A 194 19.35 12.94 18.38
N PRO A 195 19.08 11.75 18.93
CA PRO A 195 20.12 10.76 19.18
C PRO A 195 20.78 10.32 17.87
N ALA A 196 22.09 10.05 17.88
CA ALA A 196 22.84 9.67 16.68
C ALA A 196 22.35 8.38 16.00
N TRP A 197 21.63 7.53 16.73
CA TRP A 197 21.05 6.29 16.20
C TRP A 197 19.72 6.51 15.46
N ARG A 198 19.06 7.66 15.62
CA ARG A 198 17.90 8.05 14.82
C ARG A 198 18.36 8.80 13.59
N VAL A 199 18.12 8.22 12.42
CA VAL A 199 18.65 8.73 11.16
C VAL A 199 17.51 9.14 10.24
N GLU A 200 17.54 10.39 9.78
CA GLU A 200 16.70 10.83 8.67
C GLU A 200 17.14 10.14 7.39
N VAL A 201 16.20 9.46 6.70
CA VAL A 201 16.48 8.81 5.42
C VAL A 201 16.98 9.83 4.41
N GLY A 202 16.43 11.05 4.38
CA GLY A 202 16.92 12.13 3.51
C GLY A 202 18.41 12.44 3.71
N ALA A 203 18.88 12.48 4.97
CA ALA A 203 20.30 12.68 5.28
C ALA A 203 21.13 11.46 4.86
N PHE A 204 20.63 10.24 5.08
CA PHE A 204 21.27 9.01 4.62
C PHE A 204 21.45 8.99 3.09
N LEU A 205 20.42 9.36 2.32
CA LEU A 205 20.48 9.46 0.86
C LEU A 205 21.51 10.51 0.40
N ALA A 206 21.52 11.69 1.04
CA ALA A 206 22.46 12.76 0.72
C ALA A 206 23.93 12.34 0.95
N MET A 207 24.20 11.52 1.97
CA MET A 207 25.53 10.96 2.23
C MET A 207 25.90 9.81 1.26
N ASN A 208 24.92 9.17 0.64
CA ASN A 208 25.11 8.02 -0.24
C ASN A 208 24.48 8.22 -1.64
N PRO A 209 24.84 9.29 -2.38
CA PRO A 209 24.19 9.62 -3.65
C PRO A 209 24.37 8.51 -4.70
N GLY A 210 25.49 7.78 -4.65
CA GLY A 210 25.76 6.66 -5.56
C GLY A 210 24.88 5.43 -5.35
N LEU A 211 24.11 5.36 -4.25
CA LEU A 211 23.12 4.31 -4.02
C LEU A 211 21.70 4.72 -4.44
N CYS A 212 21.46 6.01 -4.70
CA CYS A 212 20.15 6.52 -5.07
C CYS A 212 19.79 6.06 -6.50
N ASN A 213 18.57 5.58 -6.70
CA ASN A 213 18.12 5.15 -8.02
C ASN A 213 17.48 6.32 -8.78
N PRO A 214 18.03 6.74 -9.94
CA PRO A 214 17.45 7.83 -10.72
C PRO A 214 15.99 7.59 -11.15
N SER A 215 15.55 6.33 -11.22
CA SER A 215 14.17 6.00 -11.60
C SER A 215 13.12 6.56 -10.63
N TRP A 216 13.49 6.87 -9.38
CA TRP A 216 12.58 7.50 -8.42
C TRP A 216 12.07 8.86 -8.90
N GLY A 217 12.84 9.57 -9.74
CA GLY A 217 12.44 10.85 -10.32
C GLY A 217 11.23 10.77 -11.26
N LEU A 218 10.94 9.58 -11.80
CA LEU A 218 9.83 9.31 -12.72
C LEU A 218 8.86 8.24 -12.19
N ALA A 219 9.07 7.77 -10.96
CA ALA A 219 8.22 6.77 -10.34
C ALA A 219 6.85 7.36 -9.94
N THR A 220 5.82 6.53 -10.07
CA THR A 220 4.48 6.81 -9.54
C THR A 220 4.48 6.82 -8.02
N ASP A 221 3.45 7.42 -7.42
CA ASP A 221 3.25 7.44 -5.96
C ASP A 221 3.23 6.02 -5.39
N ALA A 222 2.48 5.11 -6.04
CA ALA A 222 2.40 3.70 -5.66
C ALA A 222 3.76 2.97 -5.72
N GLU A 223 4.61 3.28 -6.72
CA GLU A 223 5.95 2.69 -6.82
C GLU A 223 6.90 3.21 -5.75
N LEU A 224 6.79 4.49 -5.38
CA LEU A 224 7.57 5.07 -4.29
C LEU A 224 7.13 4.52 -2.93
N ASP A 225 5.82 4.43 -2.71
CA ASP A 225 5.26 3.88 -1.47
C ASP A 225 5.63 2.40 -1.31
N ALA A 226 5.48 1.59 -2.37
CA ALA A 226 5.96 0.20 -2.37
C ALA A 226 7.48 0.07 -2.19
N TYR A 227 8.26 1.11 -2.54
CA TYR A 227 9.69 1.15 -2.25
C TYR A 227 9.98 1.46 -0.79
N ALA A 228 9.23 2.39 -0.20
CA ALA A 228 9.33 2.74 1.21
C ALA A 228 8.87 1.60 2.15
N ASP A 229 7.87 0.81 1.73
CA ASP A 229 7.30 -0.29 2.52
C ASP A 229 8.09 -1.61 2.42
N TYR A 230 9.31 -1.56 1.89
CA TYR A 230 10.15 -2.75 1.74
C TYR A 230 10.39 -3.45 3.09
N SER A 231 9.90 -4.68 3.24
CA SER A 231 10.05 -5.47 4.47
C SER A 231 10.64 -6.85 4.17
N PRO A 232 11.97 -7.04 4.27
CA PRO A 232 12.59 -8.34 4.08
C PRO A 232 12.36 -9.28 5.27
N GLU A 233 12.49 -10.59 5.05
CA GLU A 233 12.44 -11.61 6.12
C GLU A 233 13.55 -11.44 7.17
N SER A 234 14.69 -10.86 6.77
CA SER A 234 15.82 -10.58 7.64
C SER A 234 16.58 -9.33 7.19
N GLY A 235 17.19 -8.65 8.16
CA GLY A 235 17.89 -7.38 7.97
C GLY A 235 16.96 -6.17 8.01
N TYR A 236 17.50 -5.02 7.63
CA TYR A 236 16.78 -3.75 7.66
C TYR A 236 15.75 -3.62 6.53
N GLY A 237 14.56 -3.14 6.88
CA GLY A 237 13.52 -2.74 5.94
C GLY A 237 13.66 -1.29 5.45
N GLY A 238 12.64 -0.85 4.72
CA GLY A 238 12.52 0.48 4.15
C GLY A 238 13.55 0.81 3.06
N VAL A 239 13.58 2.10 2.71
CA VAL A 239 14.46 2.65 1.66
C VAL A 239 15.94 2.28 1.87
N PRO A 240 16.58 2.53 3.03
CA PRO A 240 17.99 2.19 3.25
C PRO A 240 18.24 0.68 3.14
N GLY A 241 17.36 -0.13 3.73
CA GLY A 241 17.44 -1.58 3.67
C GLY A 241 17.43 -2.12 2.23
N ARG A 242 16.49 -1.63 1.41
CA ARG A 242 16.37 -2.02 0.00
C ARG A 242 17.60 -1.60 -0.81
N MET A 243 18.10 -0.38 -0.62
CA MET A 243 19.29 0.13 -1.30
C MET A 243 20.55 -0.65 -0.94
N CYS A 244 20.79 -0.86 0.35
CA CYS A 244 21.96 -1.59 0.83
C CYS A 244 21.95 -3.02 0.33
N ARG A 245 20.80 -3.72 0.37
CA ARG A 245 20.68 -5.07 -0.16
C ARG A 245 20.97 -5.14 -1.67
N ALA A 246 20.47 -4.19 -2.46
CA ALA A 246 20.74 -4.14 -3.90
C ALA A 246 22.22 -3.90 -4.22
N ALA A 247 22.96 -3.27 -3.30
CA ALA A 247 24.39 -2.98 -3.42
C ALA A 247 25.29 -4.00 -2.67
N ASP A 248 24.73 -5.11 -2.19
CA ASP A 248 25.43 -6.10 -1.35
C ASP A 248 26.14 -5.48 -0.13
N ARG A 249 25.45 -4.55 0.54
CA ARG A 249 25.89 -3.87 1.76
C ARG A 249 24.96 -4.19 2.92
N GLN A 250 25.52 -4.10 4.13
CA GLN A 250 24.77 -4.26 5.38
C GLN A 250 24.75 -2.94 6.14
N ILE A 251 23.66 -2.73 6.88
CA ILE A 251 23.52 -1.64 7.83
C ILE A 251 23.85 -2.22 9.20
N GLU A 252 24.69 -1.52 9.97
CA GLU A 252 25.02 -1.91 11.34
C GLU A 252 23.77 -1.92 12.23
N ASP A 253 23.72 -2.83 13.21
CA ASP A 253 22.60 -2.90 14.14
C ASP A 253 22.54 -1.67 15.06
N GLY A 254 21.33 -1.31 15.47
CA GLY A 254 21.09 -0.26 16.46
C GLY A 254 20.68 1.09 15.89
N PHE A 255 20.55 1.23 14.57
CA PHE A 255 19.96 2.42 13.94
C PHE A 255 18.46 2.26 13.70
N THR A 256 17.73 3.38 13.77
CA THR A 256 16.33 3.50 13.34
C THR A 256 16.23 4.61 12.31
N PHE A 257 15.58 4.32 11.18
CA PHE A 257 15.44 5.26 10.07
C PHE A 257 14.02 5.84 10.03
N TYR A 258 13.93 7.13 9.69
CA TYR A 258 12.69 7.90 9.64
C TYR A 258 12.57 8.69 8.33
N GLY A 259 11.34 8.99 7.88
CA GLY A 259 11.10 9.77 6.67
C GLY A 259 11.36 9.01 5.37
N HIS A 260 10.99 7.72 5.29
CA HIS A 260 11.22 6.88 4.12
C HIS A 260 10.50 7.41 2.87
N ARG A 261 9.20 7.61 2.97
CA ARG A 261 8.39 8.17 1.88
C ARG A 261 8.77 9.63 1.66
N ALA A 262 8.95 10.42 2.72
CA ALA A 262 9.32 11.82 2.64
C ALA A 262 10.59 12.03 1.81
N ALA A 263 11.61 11.20 2.04
CA ALA A 263 12.87 11.25 1.30
C ALA A 263 12.70 10.92 -0.19
N LEU A 264 11.89 9.91 -0.54
CA LEU A 264 11.62 9.55 -1.93
C LEU A 264 10.83 10.65 -2.67
N TYR A 265 9.80 11.22 -2.04
CA TYR A 265 9.03 12.32 -2.62
C TYR A 265 9.87 13.58 -2.76
N ALA A 266 10.73 13.88 -1.78
CA ALA A 266 11.69 14.98 -1.87
C ALA A 266 12.70 14.77 -3.00
N TYR A 267 13.21 13.54 -3.17
CA TYR A 267 14.09 13.18 -4.29
C TYR A 267 13.39 13.40 -5.64
N ARG A 268 12.14 12.93 -5.78
CA ARG A 268 11.36 13.14 -7.00
C ARG A 268 11.10 14.63 -7.25
N ALA A 269 10.71 15.38 -6.23
CA ALA A 269 10.50 16.82 -6.35
C ALA A 269 11.78 17.55 -6.81
N GLN A 270 12.95 17.15 -6.27
CA GLN A 270 14.23 17.68 -6.72
C GLN A 270 14.54 17.31 -8.19
N ALA A 271 14.23 16.08 -8.60
CA ALA A 271 14.42 15.63 -9.98
C ALA A 271 13.48 16.35 -10.97
N CYS A 272 12.24 16.66 -10.56
CA CYS A 272 11.26 17.37 -11.36
C CYS A 272 11.55 18.89 -11.46
N GLY A 273 12.21 19.47 -10.45
CA GLY A 273 12.44 20.91 -10.36
C GLY A 273 11.12 21.67 -10.20
N ASP A 274 10.89 22.68 -11.03
CA ASP A 274 9.65 23.48 -11.01
C ASP A 274 8.46 22.78 -11.67
N ARG A 275 8.67 21.60 -12.25
CA ARG A 275 7.64 20.86 -12.99
C ARG A 275 6.79 20.00 -12.06
N VAL A 276 5.53 19.82 -12.42
CA VAL A 276 4.57 19.05 -11.63
C VAL A 276 4.60 17.56 -12.04
N PRO A 277 4.93 16.62 -11.12
CA PRO A 277 4.78 15.19 -11.38
C PRO A 277 3.32 14.85 -11.67
N THR A 278 3.05 14.18 -12.79
CA THR A 278 1.70 13.86 -13.27
C THR A 278 1.66 12.41 -13.75
N ASP A 279 0.65 11.64 -13.34
CA ASP A 279 0.49 10.26 -13.81
C ASP A 279 0.32 10.21 -15.35
N ALA A 280 1.18 9.43 -16.01
CA ALA A 280 1.23 9.36 -17.46
C ALA A 280 -0.10 8.92 -18.09
N ARG A 281 -0.78 7.94 -17.47
CA ARG A 281 -2.08 7.46 -17.95
C ARG A 281 -3.10 8.58 -17.90
N VAL A 282 -3.21 9.26 -16.76
CA VAL A 282 -4.16 10.37 -16.58
C VAL A 282 -3.91 11.45 -17.63
N TRP A 283 -2.66 11.87 -17.84
CA TRP A 283 -2.37 12.91 -18.82
C TRP A 283 -2.71 12.47 -20.26
N LEU A 284 -2.23 11.30 -20.69
CA LEU A 284 -2.44 10.79 -22.05
C LEU A 284 -3.92 10.55 -22.39
N GLU A 285 -4.70 10.02 -21.45
CA GLU A 285 -6.10 9.63 -21.70
C GLU A 285 -7.08 10.79 -21.52
N THR A 286 -6.85 11.67 -20.54
CA THR A 286 -7.86 12.64 -20.10
C THR A 286 -7.65 14.06 -20.62
N THR A 287 -6.43 14.45 -20.99
CA THR A 287 -6.14 15.80 -21.48
C THR A 287 -6.24 15.89 -23.01
N GLU A 288 -6.59 17.07 -23.53
CA GLU A 288 -6.60 17.30 -24.97
C GLU A 288 -5.20 17.25 -25.58
N ALA A 289 -4.21 17.82 -24.90
CA ALA A 289 -2.83 17.81 -25.34
C ALA A 289 -2.20 16.40 -25.31
N GLY A 290 -2.46 15.63 -24.24
CA GLY A 290 -2.04 14.23 -24.15
C GLY A 290 -2.64 13.36 -25.25
N ARG A 291 -3.96 13.47 -25.49
CA ARG A 291 -4.62 12.76 -26.59
C ARG A 291 -4.11 13.21 -27.96
N GLY A 292 -3.92 14.51 -28.16
CA GLY A 292 -3.38 15.06 -29.41
C GLY A 292 -1.97 14.54 -29.71
N THR A 293 -1.12 14.51 -28.69
CA THR A 293 0.25 13.98 -28.79
C THR A 293 0.23 12.48 -29.09
N TRP A 294 -0.64 11.73 -28.42
CA TRP A 294 -0.81 10.30 -28.65
C TRP A 294 -1.22 9.98 -30.09
N GLU A 295 -2.25 10.66 -30.59
CA GLU A 295 -2.74 10.46 -31.96
C GLU A 295 -1.72 10.90 -33.01
N ALA A 296 -0.94 11.97 -32.75
CA ALA A 296 0.13 12.40 -33.63
C ALA A 296 1.33 11.43 -33.65
N ALA A 297 1.58 10.73 -32.54
CA ALA A 297 2.71 9.83 -32.38
C ALA A 297 2.46 8.43 -32.96
N LYS A 298 1.20 8.01 -33.12
CA LYS A 298 0.87 6.73 -33.74
C LYS A 298 1.25 6.72 -35.22
N PRO A 299 2.14 5.82 -35.66
CA PRO A 299 2.41 5.65 -37.08
C PRO A 299 1.10 5.21 -37.78
N PRO A 300 0.76 5.75 -38.96
CA PRO A 300 -0.45 5.35 -39.68
C PRO A 300 -0.50 3.84 -39.89
N GLY A 301 -1.47 3.17 -39.27
CA GLY A 301 -1.68 1.72 -39.39
C GLY A 301 -0.77 0.82 -38.52
N ALA A 302 0.07 1.38 -37.65
CA ALA A 302 0.87 0.59 -36.71
C ALA A 302 0.18 0.46 -35.34
N THR A 303 0.08 -0.77 -34.84
CA THR A 303 -0.32 -1.05 -33.45
C THR A 303 0.91 -1.05 -32.55
N LEU A 304 0.77 -0.77 -31.26
CA LEU A 304 1.87 -0.92 -30.29
C LEU A 304 2.32 -2.37 -30.17
N ALA A 305 1.44 -3.35 -30.43
CA ALA A 305 1.81 -4.76 -30.42
C ALA A 305 3.03 -5.06 -31.32
N ASP A 306 3.11 -4.38 -32.46
CA ASP A 306 4.10 -4.63 -33.51
C ASP A 306 5.40 -3.84 -33.35
N VAL A 307 5.42 -2.83 -32.46
CA VAL A 307 6.59 -1.95 -32.35
C VAL A 307 7.71 -2.53 -31.48
N PRO A 308 8.98 -2.38 -31.89
CA PRO A 308 10.13 -2.77 -31.08
C PRO A 308 10.33 -1.83 -29.88
N ASP A 309 11.13 -2.26 -28.91
CA ASP A 309 11.39 -1.50 -27.67
C ASP A 309 12.01 -0.11 -27.93
N CYS A 310 12.82 0.04 -28.99
CA CYS A 310 13.38 1.34 -29.36
C CYS A 310 12.32 2.36 -29.79
N VAL A 311 11.21 1.90 -30.41
CA VAL A 311 10.10 2.78 -30.78
C VAL A 311 9.29 3.15 -29.54
N LEU A 312 9.08 2.23 -28.59
CA LEU A 312 8.46 2.58 -27.30
C LEU A 312 9.28 3.61 -26.53
N ALA A 313 10.61 3.47 -26.51
CA ALA A 313 11.49 4.45 -25.88
C ALA A 313 11.39 5.82 -26.56
N ALA A 314 11.35 5.87 -27.89
CA ALA A 314 11.15 7.12 -28.64
C ALA A 314 9.77 7.76 -28.37
N LEU A 315 8.72 6.95 -28.23
CA LEU A 315 7.38 7.41 -27.83
C LEU A 315 7.41 7.99 -26.41
N ALA A 316 8.05 7.30 -25.46
CA ALA A 316 8.20 7.78 -24.09
C ALA A 316 8.92 9.13 -24.06
N GLU A 317 10.03 9.26 -24.79
CA GLU A 317 10.76 10.53 -24.91
C GLU A 317 9.89 11.64 -25.52
N GLY A 318 9.14 11.34 -26.58
CA GLY A 318 8.22 12.30 -27.22
C GLY A 318 7.11 12.78 -26.29
N PHE A 319 6.47 11.86 -25.55
CA PHE A 319 5.43 12.21 -24.58
C PHE A 319 6.00 12.99 -23.40
N GLN A 320 7.18 12.61 -22.91
CA GLN A 320 7.86 13.34 -21.85
C GLN A 320 8.19 14.77 -22.27
N ASN A 321 8.73 14.96 -23.48
CA ASN A 321 9.06 16.29 -24.01
C ASN A 321 7.82 17.16 -24.20
N SER A 322 6.72 16.58 -24.69
CA SER A 322 5.46 17.32 -24.87
C SER A 322 4.88 17.76 -23.52
N ALA A 323 4.88 16.87 -22.52
CA ALA A 323 4.48 17.21 -21.16
C ALA A 323 5.41 18.26 -20.50
N HIS A 324 6.71 18.22 -20.80
CA HIS A 324 7.67 19.23 -20.33
C HIS A 324 7.33 20.64 -20.82
N GLU A 325 6.79 20.80 -22.04
CA GLU A 325 6.35 22.10 -22.58
C GLU A 325 5.17 22.69 -21.79
N GLU A 326 4.37 21.83 -21.14
CA GLU A 326 3.29 22.21 -20.22
C GLU A 326 3.74 22.37 -18.77
N GLY A 327 5.05 22.24 -18.48
CA GLY A 327 5.57 22.31 -17.12
C GLY A 327 5.27 21.05 -16.28
N LEU A 328 5.03 19.91 -16.92
CA LEU A 328 4.73 18.64 -16.25
C LEU A 328 5.92 17.68 -16.32
N VAL A 329 5.96 16.64 -15.48
CA VAL A 329 6.82 15.46 -15.64
C VAL A 329 5.93 14.23 -15.55
N LEU A 330 5.92 13.39 -16.59
CA LEU A 330 5.08 12.19 -16.58
C LEU A 330 5.71 11.09 -15.69
N THR A 331 4.94 10.59 -14.73
CA THR A 331 5.34 9.47 -13.87
C THR A 331 4.76 8.15 -14.41
N GLY A 332 5.50 7.05 -14.28
CA GLY A 332 5.04 5.72 -14.71
C GLY A 332 4.87 5.51 -16.22
N LEU A 333 5.38 6.44 -17.05
CA LEU A 333 5.17 6.44 -18.51
C LEU A 333 5.62 5.14 -19.18
N ASP A 334 6.85 4.72 -18.90
CA ASP A 334 7.44 3.48 -19.41
C ASP A 334 6.60 2.24 -19.09
N ALA A 335 6.14 2.14 -17.84
CA ALA A 335 5.33 1.02 -17.38
C ALA A 335 3.95 1.04 -18.07
N HIS A 336 3.36 2.22 -18.21
CA HIS A 336 2.09 2.40 -18.91
C HIS A 336 2.17 1.98 -20.38
N LEU A 337 3.20 2.42 -21.12
CA LEU A 337 3.39 2.05 -22.53
C LEU A 337 3.63 0.55 -22.71
N ARG A 338 4.43 -0.08 -21.83
CA ARG A 338 4.64 -1.53 -21.86
C ARG A 338 3.34 -2.29 -21.58
N ARG A 339 2.50 -1.80 -20.65
CA ARG A 339 1.19 -2.39 -20.35
C ARG A 339 0.25 -2.31 -21.55
N LEU A 340 0.12 -1.14 -22.19
CA LEU A 340 -0.69 -0.98 -23.39
C LEU A 340 -0.25 -1.93 -24.51
N ARG A 341 1.06 -2.05 -24.76
CA ARG A 341 1.57 -3.02 -25.72
C ARG A 341 1.23 -4.47 -25.35
N ALA A 342 1.34 -4.84 -24.07
CA ALA A 342 1.02 -6.18 -23.60
C ALA A 342 -0.48 -6.50 -23.77
N GLU A 343 -1.35 -5.52 -23.53
CA GLU A 343 -2.80 -5.63 -23.76
C GLU A 343 -3.11 -5.86 -25.25
N GLU A 344 -2.50 -5.07 -26.14
CA GLU A 344 -2.68 -5.26 -27.58
C GLU A 344 -2.13 -6.62 -28.08
N ARG A 345 -0.96 -7.05 -27.60
CA ARG A 345 -0.41 -8.39 -27.92
C ARG A 345 -1.32 -9.51 -27.43
N SER A 346 -1.86 -9.39 -26.22
CA SER A 346 -2.82 -10.37 -25.70
C SER A 346 -4.09 -10.43 -26.54
N ALA A 347 -4.57 -9.29 -27.07
CA ALA A 347 -5.70 -9.28 -28.00
C ALA A 347 -5.39 -10.00 -29.32
N VAL A 348 -4.17 -9.86 -29.85
CA VAL A 348 -3.70 -10.61 -31.03
C VAL A 348 -3.65 -12.11 -30.74
N ASP A 349 -3.12 -12.52 -29.59
CA ASP A 349 -3.09 -13.94 -29.19
C ASP A 349 -4.51 -14.52 -29.09
N GLN A 350 -5.45 -13.78 -28.50
CA GLN A 350 -6.86 -14.20 -28.42
C GLN A 350 -7.51 -14.29 -29.80
N GLN A 351 -7.17 -13.38 -30.72
CA GLN A 351 -7.65 -13.44 -32.09
C GLN A 351 -7.15 -14.71 -32.81
N LEU A 352 -5.88 -15.07 -32.64
CA LEU A 352 -5.31 -16.30 -33.20
C LEU A 352 -5.99 -17.56 -32.66
N VAL A 353 -6.33 -17.60 -31.36
CA VAL A 353 -7.08 -18.71 -30.76
C VAL A 353 -8.46 -18.86 -31.41
N ARG A 354 -9.20 -17.75 -31.59
CA ARG A 354 -10.51 -17.77 -32.25
C ARG A 354 -10.43 -18.23 -33.70
N GLU A 355 -9.39 -17.79 -34.42
CA GLU A 355 -9.14 -18.23 -35.80
C GLU A 355 -8.84 -19.72 -35.86
N ALA A 356 -8.06 -20.26 -34.92
CA ALA A 356 -7.79 -21.69 -34.83
C ALA A 356 -9.06 -22.51 -34.55
N GLU A 357 -9.91 -22.06 -33.62
CA GLU A 357 -11.21 -22.69 -33.33
C GLU A 357 -12.13 -22.71 -34.57
N GLU A 358 -12.14 -21.60 -35.33
CA GLU A 358 -12.92 -21.50 -36.55
C GLU A 358 -12.38 -22.41 -37.66
N VAL A 359 -11.05 -22.51 -37.80
CA VAL A 359 -10.42 -23.48 -38.72
C VAL A 359 -10.82 -24.90 -38.35
N GLU A 360 -10.72 -25.29 -37.08
CA GLU A 360 -11.13 -26.62 -36.62
C GLU A 360 -12.61 -26.90 -36.91
N ARG A 361 -13.49 -25.92 -36.69
CA ARG A 361 -14.92 -26.02 -37.01
C ARG A 361 -15.15 -26.27 -38.49
N LEU A 362 -14.45 -25.54 -39.36
CA LEU A 362 -14.56 -25.67 -40.82
C LEU A 362 -14.01 -27.02 -41.31
N GLU A 363 -12.90 -27.50 -40.73
CA GLU A 363 -12.33 -28.82 -41.05
C GLU A 363 -13.28 -29.97 -40.67
N ASN A 364 -13.90 -29.89 -39.48
CA ASN A 364 -14.90 -30.85 -39.05
C ASN A 364 -16.13 -30.84 -39.97
N MET A 365 -16.62 -29.67 -40.34
CA MET A 365 -17.73 -29.53 -41.28
C MET A 365 -17.39 -30.10 -42.66
N LEU A 366 -16.15 -29.88 -43.15
CA LEU A 366 -15.66 -30.46 -44.40
C LEU A 366 -15.61 -31.99 -44.33
N LYS A 367 -15.19 -32.56 -43.19
CA LYS A 367 -15.18 -34.01 -42.96
C LYS A 367 -16.59 -34.60 -43.07
N ASP A 368 -17.59 -33.94 -42.50
CA ASP A 368 -18.99 -34.38 -42.56
C ASP A 368 -19.55 -34.30 -43.98
N PHE A 369 -19.26 -33.21 -44.72
CA PHE A 369 -19.64 -33.10 -46.13
C PHE A 369 -18.97 -34.18 -46.99
N ARG A 370 -17.69 -34.50 -46.75
CA ARG A 370 -17.00 -35.62 -47.42
C ARG A 370 -17.67 -36.95 -47.11
N ALA A 371 -18.04 -37.21 -45.87
CA ALA A 371 -18.74 -38.44 -45.48
C ALA A 371 -20.15 -38.55 -46.11
N ALA A 372 -20.91 -37.45 -46.19
CA ALA A 372 -22.22 -37.42 -46.84
C ALA A 372 -22.13 -37.65 -48.35
N ARG A 373 -21.14 -37.02 -49.00
CA ARG A 373 -20.83 -37.25 -50.41
C ARG A 373 -20.49 -38.71 -50.66
N ASN A 374 -19.61 -39.29 -49.85
CA ASN A 374 -19.18 -40.68 -49.99
C ASN A 374 -20.36 -41.66 -49.83
N ARG A 375 -21.26 -41.44 -48.85
CA ARG A 375 -22.51 -42.22 -48.73
C ARG A 375 -23.38 -42.15 -49.99
N THR A 376 -23.46 -40.97 -50.61
CA THR A 376 -24.21 -40.77 -51.86
C THR A 376 -23.55 -41.52 -53.02
N VAL A 377 -22.23 -41.45 -53.13
CA VAL A 377 -21.45 -42.21 -54.12
C VAL A 377 -21.67 -43.72 -53.94
N THR A 378 -21.59 -44.27 -52.72
CA THR A 378 -21.92 -45.68 -52.44
C THR A 378 -23.32 -46.05 -52.91
N ARG A 379 -24.30 -45.19 -52.65
CA ARG A 379 -25.68 -45.45 -53.06
C ARG A 379 -25.83 -45.50 -54.58
N ILE A 380 -25.15 -44.61 -55.30
CA ILE A 380 -25.11 -44.62 -56.78
C ILE A 380 -24.42 -45.89 -57.29
N LEU A 381 -23.29 -46.29 -56.68
CA LEU A 381 -22.56 -47.51 -57.06
C LEU A 381 -23.42 -48.77 -56.91
N ALA A 382 -24.42 -48.77 -56.01
CA ALA A 382 -25.33 -49.90 -55.80
C ALA A 382 -26.50 -49.99 -56.80
N TRP A 383 -26.73 -48.98 -57.66
CA TRP A 383 -27.89 -48.95 -58.56
C TRP A 383 -27.81 -49.87 -59.77
N SER A 384 -26.63 -50.45 -60.06
CA SER A 384 -26.41 -51.35 -61.21
C SER A 384 -26.91 -50.78 -62.55
N ASP A 385 -26.83 -49.45 -62.71
CA ASP A 385 -27.38 -48.71 -63.86
C ASP A 385 -26.34 -48.42 -64.96
N GLY A 386 -25.13 -48.97 -64.84
CA GLY A 386 -24.11 -48.97 -65.89
C GLY A 386 -23.26 -47.71 -66.02
N ARG A 387 -23.36 -46.74 -65.10
CA ARG A 387 -22.51 -45.54 -65.09
C ARG A 387 -21.04 -45.88 -64.84
N SER A 388 -20.15 -45.17 -65.54
CA SER A 388 -18.69 -45.30 -65.41
C SER A 388 -18.12 -44.59 -64.18
N ASP A 389 -16.93 -44.99 -63.73
CA ASP A 389 -16.20 -44.31 -62.64
C ASP A 389 -16.03 -42.82 -62.90
N GLY A 390 -15.57 -42.46 -64.09
CA GLY A 390 -15.31 -41.06 -64.45
C GLY A 390 -16.57 -40.20 -64.53
N GLU A 391 -17.76 -40.78 -64.71
CA GLU A 391 -19.03 -40.05 -64.61
C GLU A 391 -19.41 -39.78 -63.15
N ILE A 392 -19.27 -40.77 -62.28
CA ILE A 392 -19.56 -40.65 -60.84
C ILE A 392 -18.55 -39.72 -60.16
N ALA A 393 -17.27 -39.84 -60.52
CA ALA A 393 -16.17 -39.03 -60.01
C ALA A 393 -16.34 -37.55 -60.36
N ARG A 394 -16.71 -37.24 -61.62
CA ARG A 394 -17.05 -35.86 -62.04
C ARG A 394 -18.23 -35.28 -61.26
N LEU A 395 -19.31 -36.03 -61.08
CA LEU A 395 -20.47 -35.57 -60.30
C LEU A 395 -20.14 -35.31 -58.84
N ALA A 396 -19.28 -36.15 -58.25
CA ALA A 396 -18.86 -36.01 -56.87
C ALA A 396 -17.63 -35.09 -56.69
N SER A 397 -17.12 -34.50 -57.78
CA SER A 397 -15.89 -33.70 -57.76
C SER A 397 -14.76 -34.40 -56.99
N MET A 398 -14.47 -35.65 -57.37
CA MET A 398 -13.39 -36.47 -56.82
C MET A 398 -12.59 -37.12 -57.95
N PRO A 399 -11.37 -37.61 -57.69
CA PRO A 399 -10.60 -38.36 -58.69
C PRO A 399 -11.27 -39.68 -59.07
N ASP A 400 -11.12 -40.08 -60.33
CA ASP A 400 -11.68 -41.33 -60.86
C ASP A 400 -11.15 -42.56 -60.09
N ASP A 401 -9.86 -42.57 -59.74
CA ASP A 401 -9.22 -43.63 -58.97
C ASP A 401 -9.87 -43.87 -57.61
N TYR A 402 -10.39 -42.81 -56.96
CA TYR A 402 -11.08 -42.93 -55.67
C TYR A 402 -12.42 -43.68 -55.81
N VAL A 403 -13.13 -43.51 -56.92
CA VAL A 403 -14.39 -44.25 -57.17
C VAL A 403 -14.08 -45.69 -57.54
N SER A 404 -13.05 -45.92 -58.35
CA SER A 404 -12.56 -47.26 -58.72
C SER A 404 -12.21 -48.08 -57.48
N ASP A 405 -11.46 -47.51 -56.54
CA ASP A 405 -11.10 -48.15 -55.27
C ASP A 405 -12.32 -48.48 -54.42
N TRP A 406 -13.32 -47.60 -54.37
CA TRP A 406 -14.56 -47.84 -53.63
C TRP A 406 -15.38 -48.97 -54.26
N ARG A 407 -15.47 -49.03 -55.59
CA ARG A 407 -16.18 -50.10 -56.29
C ARG A 407 -15.48 -51.44 -56.06
N ALA A 408 -14.15 -51.49 -56.10
CA ALA A 408 -13.39 -52.69 -55.79
C ALA A 408 -13.70 -53.21 -54.38
N ARG A 409 -13.67 -52.33 -53.37
CA ARG A 409 -13.98 -52.70 -51.97
C ARG A 409 -15.41 -53.22 -51.78
N LEU A 410 -16.40 -52.57 -52.40
CA LEU A 410 -17.80 -53.02 -52.31
C LEU A 410 -18.03 -54.37 -53.00
N THR A 411 -17.28 -54.66 -54.07
CA THR A 411 -17.35 -55.94 -54.78
C THR A 411 -16.69 -57.06 -53.97
N ASP A 412 -15.55 -56.79 -53.32
CA ASP A 412 -14.87 -57.74 -52.43
C ASP A 412 -15.70 -58.07 -51.16
N GLU A 413 -16.38 -57.07 -50.57
CA GLU A 413 -17.30 -57.29 -49.44
C GLU A 413 -18.55 -58.10 -49.84
N GLN A 414 -19.10 -57.90 -51.04
CA GLN A 414 -20.19 -58.74 -51.56
C GLN A 414 -19.76 -60.18 -51.84
N THR A 415 -18.51 -60.40 -52.25
CA THR A 415 -17.97 -61.73 -52.56
C THR A 415 -17.73 -62.57 -51.29
N THR A 416 -17.51 -61.92 -50.15
CA THR A 416 -17.30 -62.56 -48.84
C THR A 416 -18.59 -62.77 -48.03
N ALA A 417 -19.67 -62.04 -48.31
CA ALA A 417 -20.94 -62.14 -47.60
C ALA A 417 -21.96 -63.16 -48.17
N THR A 418 -21.60 -63.93 -49.20
CA THR A 418 -22.49 -64.98 -49.74
C THR A 418 -22.29 -66.30 -48.95
N PRO A 419 -23.25 -66.77 -48.13
CA PRO A 419 -23.13 -68.08 -47.51
C PRO A 419 -23.34 -69.15 -48.58
N ALA A 420 -22.36 -70.04 -48.74
CA ALA A 420 -22.54 -71.25 -49.51
C ALA A 420 -23.65 -72.10 -48.87
N THR A 421 -24.71 -72.38 -49.62
CA THR A 421 -25.70 -73.41 -49.31
C THR A 421 -25.07 -74.79 -49.22
#